data_AF-A0A0J9ESD4-F1
#
_entry.id   AF-A0A0J9ESD4-F1
#
_cell.length_a   1.000
_cell.length_b   1.000
_cell.length_c   1.000
_cell.angle_alpha   90.00
_cell.angle_beta   90.00
_cell.angle_gamma   90.00
#
_symmetry.space_group_name_H-M   'P 1'
#
loop_
_entity.id
_entity.type
_entity.pdbx_description
1 polymer ?
#
loop_
_entity_poly.entity_id
_entity_poly.type
_entity_poly.pdbx_seq_one_letter_code
_entity_poly.pdbx_strand_id
1 'polypeptide(L)'
;RVNHCKSLCEICFYQKSGNLIFFKIIFACLVCEINEKNHQFQHSVLDIIQVTAESTLATLFKYDIKTMTHCSCVILTVRDTQLMMNIAKTLR
;
A
#
# COMPACT_ATOMS: atom_id res chain seq x y z
N ARG A 1 9.08 2.05 22.44
CA ARG A 1 9.82 3.20 21.85
C ARG A 1 10.28 2.76 20.46
N VAL A 2 9.88 3.45 19.39
CA VAL A 2 10.29 3.08 18.02
C VAL A 2 11.80 3.32 17.86
N ASN A 3 12.51 2.37 17.25
CA ASN A 3 13.92 2.56 16.91
C ASN A 3 14.02 3.23 15.53
N HIS A 4 14.22 4.55 15.52
CA HIS A 4 14.25 5.34 14.30
C HIS A 4 15.32 4.90 13.29
N CYS A 5 16.50 4.48 13.76
CA CYS A 5 17.56 3.99 12.88
C CYS A 5 17.15 2.72 12.16
N LYS A 6 16.49 1.79 12.86
CA LYS A 6 15.98 0.54 12.27
C LYS A 6 14.92 0.82 11.20
N SER A 7 13.97 1.72 11.48
CA SER A 7 12.92 2.08 10.52
C SER A 7 13.48 2.73 9.24
N LEU A 8 14.50 3.59 9.35
CA LEU A 8 15.16 4.18 8.19
C LEU A 8 15.88 3.14 7.34
N CYS A 9 16.54 2.15 7.96
CA CYS A 9 17.15 1.03 7.25
C CYS A 9 16.11 0.18 6.51
N GLU A 10 14.96 -0.10 7.13
CA GLU A 10 13.86 -0.85 6.51
C GLU A 10 13.30 -0.09 5.28
N ILE A 11 13.07 1.21 5.40
CA ILE A 11 12.61 2.04 4.26
C ILE A 11 13.62 1.97 3.10
N CYS A 12 14.91 2.16 3.38
CA CYS A 12 15.97 2.10 2.36
C CYS A 12 16.05 0.72 1.70
N PHE A 13 15.88 -0.35 2.49
CA PHE A 13 15.85 -1.72 1.99
C PHE A 13 14.68 -1.95 1.03
N TYR A 14 13.45 -1.62 1.43
CA TYR A 14 12.27 -1.87 0.60
C TYR A 14 12.27 -1.02 -0.68
N GLN A 15 12.72 0.24 -0.61
CA GLN A 15 12.84 1.11 -1.79
C GLN A 15 13.82 0.56 -2.84
N LYS A 16 14.87 -0.15 -2.44
CA LYS A 16 15.84 -0.75 -3.36
C LYS A 16 15.40 -2.11 -3.89
N SER A 17 14.60 -2.85 -3.11
CA SER A 17 14.32 -4.26 -3.38
C SER A 17 13.43 -4.50 -4.61
N GLY A 18 12.52 -3.58 -4.94
CA GLY A 18 11.54 -3.74 -6.04
C GLY A 18 10.61 -4.96 -5.89
N ASN A 19 10.68 -5.68 -4.77
CA ASN A 19 9.92 -6.90 -4.53
C ASN A 19 8.52 -6.56 -4.03
N LEU A 20 7.57 -7.43 -4.35
CA LEU A 20 6.25 -7.41 -3.74
C LEU A 20 6.36 -7.70 -2.24
N ILE A 21 5.63 -6.93 -1.45
CA ILE A 21 5.60 -6.97 0.01
C ILE A 21 4.62 -8.03 0.49
N PHE A 22 3.47 -8.18 -0.17
CA PHE A 22 2.47 -9.15 0.27
C PHE A 22 2.84 -10.58 -0.11
N PHE A 23 2.55 -11.52 0.78
CA PHE A 23 2.63 -12.94 0.46
C PHE A 23 1.56 -13.31 -0.56
N LYS A 24 1.97 -13.92 -1.68
CA LYS A 24 1.08 -14.30 -2.79
C LYS A 24 -0.13 -15.13 -2.33
N ILE A 25 0.09 -16.09 -1.43
CA ILE A 25 -0.98 -16.99 -0.96
C ILE A 25 -2.05 -16.20 -0.20
N ILE A 26 -1.65 -15.34 0.73
CA ILE A 26 -2.58 -14.53 1.52
C ILE A 26 -3.33 -13.55 0.61
N PHE A 27 -2.62 -12.91 -0.32
CA PHE A 27 -3.24 -11.99 -1.28
C PHE A 27 -4.23 -12.70 -2.20
N ALA A 28 -3.91 -13.90 -2.70
CA ALA A 28 -4.82 -14.70 -3.52
C ALA A 28 -6.08 -15.09 -2.75
N CYS A 29 -5.95 -15.51 -1.48
CA CYS A 29 -7.11 -15.79 -0.63
C CYS A 29 -8.01 -14.56 -0.47
N LEU A 30 -7.42 -13.37 -0.23
CA LEU A 30 -8.16 -12.12 -0.13
C LEU A 30 -8.93 -11.78 -1.43
N VAL A 31 -8.29 -11.94 -2.59
CA VAL A 31 -8.95 -11.70 -3.88
C VAL A 31 -10.12 -12.65 -4.10
N CYS A 32 -9.94 -13.94 -3.78
CA CYS A 32 -11.01 -14.93 -3.88
C CYS A 32 -12.18 -14.63 -2.93
N GLU A 33 -11.89 -14.20 -1.70
CA GLU A 33 -12.90 -13.82 -0.70
C GLU A 33 -13.72 -12.61 -1.16
N ILE A 34 -13.05 -11.58 -1.69
CA ILE A 34 -13.71 -10.37 -2.21
C ILE A 34 -14.55 -10.67 -3.45
N ASN A 35 -14.10 -11.57 -4.33
CA ASN A 35 -14.80 -11.82 -5.59
C ASN A 35 -16.15 -12.53 -5.40
N GLU A 36 -16.45 -13.07 -4.21
CA GLU A 36 -17.66 -13.80 -3.73
C GLU A 36 -18.10 -15.03 -4.56
N LYS A 37 -17.86 -14.99 -5.86
CA LYS A 37 -18.05 -16.02 -6.85
C LYS A 37 -16.76 -16.83 -6.92
N ASN A 38 -16.89 -18.14 -6.82
CA ASN A 38 -15.84 -19.16 -7.01
C ASN A 38 -15.25 -19.16 -8.44
N HIS A 39 -14.85 -18.00 -8.96
CA HIS A 39 -14.11 -17.90 -10.21
C HIS A 39 -12.68 -18.35 -9.95
N GLN A 40 -12.22 -19.32 -10.73
CA GLN A 40 -10.81 -19.67 -10.77
C GLN A 40 -10.06 -18.57 -11.52
N PHE A 41 -9.25 -17.80 -10.79
CA PHE A 41 -8.34 -16.85 -11.41
C PHE A 41 -7.13 -17.58 -11.98
N GLN A 42 -6.68 -17.13 -13.16
CA GLN A 42 -5.37 -17.51 -13.66
C GLN A 42 -4.29 -16.92 -12.76
N HIS A 43 -3.18 -17.64 -12.56
CA HIS A 43 -2.06 -17.15 -11.75
C HIS A 43 -1.51 -15.81 -12.26
N SER A 44 -1.40 -15.63 -13.58
CA SER A 44 -0.96 -14.37 -14.19
C SER A 44 -1.88 -13.19 -13.84
N VAL A 45 -3.19 -13.44 -13.73
CA VAL A 45 -4.16 -12.41 -13.34
C VAL A 45 -3.97 -12.01 -11.88
N LEU A 46 -3.76 -12.98 -10.98
CA LEU A 46 -3.48 -12.72 -9.57
C LEU A 46 -2.18 -11.92 -9.38
N ASP A 47 -1.12 -12.24 -10.12
CA ASP A 47 0.14 -11.48 -10.10
C ASP A 47 -0.08 -10.01 -10.52
N ILE A 48 -0.84 -9.77 -11.60
CA ILE A 48 -1.14 -8.41 -12.07
C ILE A 48 -1.97 -7.63 -11.06
N ILE A 49 -2.98 -8.26 -10.46
CA ILE A 49 -3.80 -7.63 -9.41
C ILE A 49 -2.92 -7.26 -8.22
N GLN A 50 -2.01 -8.16 -7.80
CA GLN A 50 -1.10 -7.89 -6.69
C GLN A 50 -0.14 -6.72 -6.98
N VAL A 51 0.52 -6.73 -8.14
CA VAL A 51 1.41 -5.64 -8.57
C VAL A 51 0.66 -4.31 -8.60
N THR A 52 -0.57 -4.31 -9.11
CA THR A 52 -1.40 -3.10 -9.21
C THR A 52 -1.81 -2.60 -7.83
N ALA A 53 -2.24 -3.49 -6.92
CA ALA A 53 -2.66 -3.14 -5.57
C ALA A 53 -1.51 -2.55 -4.75
N GLU A 54 -0.34 -3.20 -4.77
CA GLU A 54 0.83 -2.73 -4.02
C GLU A 54 1.38 -1.41 -4.58
N SER A 55 1.40 -1.24 -5.91
CA SER A 55 1.79 0.03 -6.54
C SER A 55 0.84 1.17 -6.17
N THR A 56 -0.47 0.89 -6.12
CA THR A 56 -1.49 1.84 -5.70
C THR A 56 -1.30 2.24 -4.23
N LEU A 57 -1.09 1.28 -3.34
CA LEU A 57 -0.83 1.53 -1.93
C LEU A 57 0.48 2.30 -1.70
N ALA A 58 1.56 1.95 -2.39
CA ALA A 58 2.83 2.67 -2.31
C ALA A 58 2.67 4.13 -2.75
N THR A 59 1.87 4.38 -3.79
CA THR A 59 1.52 5.72 -4.25
C THR A 59 0.71 6.48 -3.20
N LEU A 60 -0.30 5.85 -2.60
CA LEU A 60 -1.10 6.44 -1.52
C LEU A 60 -0.21 6.84 -0.33
N PHE A 61 0.62 5.92 0.17
CA PHE A 61 1.55 6.19 1.27
C PHE A 61 2.53 7.33 0.97
N LYS A 62 2.99 7.46 -0.28
CA LYS A 62 3.85 8.57 -0.69
C LYS A 62 3.15 9.93 -0.54
N TYR A 63 1.87 10.03 -0.88
CA TYR A 63 1.11 11.26 -0.70
C TYR A 63 0.73 11.51 0.75
N ASP A 64 0.37 10.46 1.48
CA ASP A 64 0.12 10.51 2.92
C ASP A 64 1.33 11.08 3.70
N ILE A 65 2.55 10.64 3.37
CA ILE A 65 3.78 11.19 3.94
C ILE A 65 3.95 12.68 3.61
N LYS A 66 3.62 13.11 2.38
CA LYS A 66 3.68 14.54 2.01
C LYS A 66 2.71 15.37 2.84
N THR A 67 1.48 14.90 3.02
CA THR A 67 0.47 15.55 3.87
C THR A 67 0.92 15.62 5.32
N MET A 68 1.47 14.51 5.84
CA MET A 68 2.05 14.46 7.18
C MET A 68 3.17 15.50 7.35
N THR A 69 4.09 15.62 6.38
CA THR A 69 5.15 16.64 6.42
C THR A 69 4.61 18.06 6.35
N HIS A 70 3.57 18.31 5.54
CA HIS A 70 2.90 19.60 5.47
C HIS A 70 2.27 19.98 6.83
N CYS A 71 1.70 19.01 7.54
CA CYS A 71 1.13 19.19 8.87
C CYS A 71 2.18 19.21 10.01
N SER A 72 3.48 19.17 9.70
CA SER A 72 4.58 19.08 10.69
C SER A 72 4.46 17.88 11.64
N CYS A 73 3.85 16.79 11.16
CA CYS A 73 3.70 15.53 11.90
C CYS A 73 4.79 14.53 11.48
N VAL A 74 5.03 13.53 12.35
CA VAL A 74 5.99 12.41 12.08
C VAL A 74 5.29 11.05 12.13
N ILE A 75 4.01 11.03 12.54
CA ILE A 75 3.20 9.82 12.63
C ILE A 75 2.04 9.98 11.65
N LEU A 76 1.91 9.02 10.74
CA LEU A 76 0.76 8.92 9.86
C LEU A 76 -0.47 8.46 10.65
N THR A 77 -1.58 9.16 10.48
CA THR A 77 -2.85 8.82 11.12
C THR A 77 -3.91 8.45 10.07
N VAL A 78 -4.97 7.77 10.53
CA VAL A 78 -6.13 7.45 9.67
C VAL A 78 -6.74 8.70 9.03
N ARG A 79 -6.66 9.85 9.72
CA ARG A 79 -7.17 11.14 9.21
C ARG A 79 -6.42 11.59 7.96
N ASP A 80 -5.10 11.39 7.91
CA ASP A 80 -4.26 11.78 6.78
C ASP A 80 -4.63 10.95 5.54
N THR A 81 -4.77 9.63 5.70
CA THR A 81 -5.22 8.73 4.63
C THR A 81 -6.64 9.05 4.16
N GLN A 82 -7.56 9.38 5.07
CA GLN A 82 -8.92 9.81 4.72
C GLN A 82 -8.91 11.10 3.90
N LEU A 83 -8.10 12.08 4.29
CA LEU A 83 -7.94 13.33 3.55
C LEU A 83 -7.41 13.07 2.13
N MET A 84 -6.39 12.23 1.99
CA MET A 84 -5.83 11.90 0.69
C MET A 84 -6.82 11.16 -0.21
N MET A 85 -7.58 10.21 0.32
CA MET A 85 -8.64 9.55 -0.44
C MET A 85 -9.72 10.53 -0.91
N ASN A 86 -10.09 11.51 -0.08
CA ASN A 86 -11.07 12.53 -0.47
C ASN A 86 -10.54 13.43 -1.58
N ILE A 87 -9.28 13.86 -1.52
CA ILE A 87 -8.63 14.63 -2.59
C ILE A 87 -8.59 13.81 -3.89
N ALA A 88 -8.16 12.54 -3.82
CA ALA A 88 -8.09 11.67 -4.98
C ALA A 88 -9.46 11.42 -5.63
N LYS A 89 -10.53 11.32 -4.82
CA LYS A 89 -11.91 11.22 -5.32
C LYS A 89 -12.36 12.49 -6.06
N THR A 90 -12.02 13.68 -5.55
CA THR A 90 -12.41 14.96 -6.18
C THR A 90 -11.68 15.21 -7.50
N LEU A 91 -10.46 14.70 -7.65
CA LEU A 91 -9.65 14.86 -8.85
C LEU A 91 -10.02 13.87 -9.98
N ARG A 92 -10.86 12.88 -9.69
CA ARG A 92 -11.33 11.87 -10.64
C ARG A 92 -12.73 12.21 -11.14
#